data_AF-A0A6N0HS28-F1
#
_entry.id   AF-A0A6N0HS28-F1
#
_cell.length_a   1.000
_cell.length_b   1.000
_cell.length_c   1.000
_cell.angle_alpha   90.00
_cell.angle_beta   90.00
_cell.angle_gamma   90.00
#
_symmetry.space_group_name_H-M   'P 1'
#
loop_
_entity.id
_entity.type
_entity.pdbx_description
1 polymer ?
#
loop_
_entity_poly.entity_id
_entity_poly.type
_entity_poly.pdbx_seq_one_letter_code
_entity_poly.pdbx_strand_id
1 'polypeptide(L)'
;MGDELFDAVPAHLLKKTEEQRVIATDLARLSVLQAALERGYETAIWLDADFLIFKPAEFKLPDQGYAVGREVWVQHDKSRKLKVYKKVHNAFLMFRKENSFLDFYRETAERLLVQNSGPMPPQFIGPKLLTALHNVAVLPVMESAGMLSPLVIKDVLKGGGDALSRFVVNSDQPITAANLCSSCCRSGEVSSQEMEHLIERLLKEPGFILNARGL
;
A
#
# COMPACT_ATOMS: atom_id res chain seq x y z
N MET A 1 2.00 6.33 17.06
CA MET A 1 2.65 5.02 17.19
C MET A 1 4.13 5.24 16.97
N GLY A 2 4.96 4.88 17.94
CA GLY A 2 6.41 4.87 17.85
C GLY A 2 6.92 3.43 17.79
N ASP A 3 7.99 3.14 18.52
CA ASP A 3 8.58 1.80 18.58
C ASP A 3 7.68 0.77 19.28
N GLU A 4 6.62 1.19 20.00
CA GLU A 4 5.65 0.29 20.65
C GLU A 4 4.92 -0.61 19.64
N LEU A 5 4.91 -0.22 18.37
CA LEU A 5 4.42 -1.06 17.27
C LEU A 5 5.10 -2.43 17.25
N PHE A 6 6.38 -2.49 17.63
CA PHE A 6 7.19 -3.71 17.58
C PHE A 6 7.02 -4.62 18.81
N ASP A 7 6.31 -4.19 19.85
CA ASP A 7 6.15 -4.96 21.09
C ASP A 7 5.51 -6.33 20.86
N ALA A 8 4.67 -6.45 19.82
CA ALA A 8 4.01 -7.68 19.44
C ALA A 8 4.80 -8.55 18.45
N VAL A 9 6.00 -8.14 18.03
CA VAL A 9 6.85 -8.91 17.11
C VAL A 9 7.82 -9.78 17.92
N PRO A 10 7.92 -11.09 17.66
CA PRO A 10 8.86 -11.96 18.37
C PRO A 10 10.30 -11.45 18.29
N ALA A 11 11.00 -11.40 19.43
CA ALA A 11 12.35 -10.83 19.55
C ALA A 11 13.37 -11.43 18.54
N HIS A 12 13.25 -12.72 18.25
CA HIS A 12 14.11 -13.40 17.27
C HIS A 12 13.86 -12.91 15.84
N LEU A 13 12.61 -12.57 15.48
CA LEU A 13 12.27 -12.00 14.18
C LEU A 13 12.69 -10.52 14.11
N LEU A 14 12.49 -9.75 15.18
CA LEU A 14 12.97 -8.38 15.27
C LEU A 14 14.47 -8.29 14.99
N LYS A 15 15.26 -9.12 15.67
CA LYS A 15 16.71 -9.23 15.44
C LYS A 15 17.02 -9.63 14.00
N LYS A 16 16.30 -10.62 13.45
CA LYS A 16 16.50 -11.07 12.06
C LYS A 16 16.25 -9.97 11.03
N THR A 17 15.36 -9.03 11.34
CA THR A 17 14.98 -7.92 10.46
C THR A 17 15.66 -6.59 10.82
N GLU A 18 16.68 -6.59 11.67
CA GLU A 18 17.29 -5.35 12.20
C GLU A 18 17.83 -4.42 11.11
N GLU A 19 18.44 -4.99 10.06
CA GLU A 19 18.96 -4.25 8.91
C GLU A 19 17.86 -3.75 7.95
N GLN A 20 16.64 -4.29 8.08
CA GLN A 20 15.50 -4.01 7.21
C GLN A 20 14.23 -3.85 8.05
N ARG A 21 14.21 -2.85 8.95
CA ARG A 21 13.10 -2.59 9.89
C ARG A 21 11.71 -2.54 9.25
N VAL A 22 11.61 -2.16 7.98
CA VAL A 22 10.34 -2.18 7.23
C VAL A 22 9.69 -3.58 7.19
N ILE A 23 10.50 -4.65 7.17
CA ILE A 23 10.03 -6.04 7.26
C ILE A 23 9.42 -6.32 8.64
N ALA A 24 10.03 -5.79 9.71
CA ALA A 24 9.44 -5.87 11.05
C ALA A 24 8.10 -5.11 11.10
N THR A 25 7.99 -3.95 10.44
CA THR A 25 6.75 -3.18 10.34
C THR A 25 5.65 -3.96 9.61
N ASP A 26 6.01 -4.73 8.58
CA ASP A 26 5.10 -5.62 7.87
C ASP A 26 4.53 -6.74 8.76
N LEU A 27 5.29 -7.27 9.72
CA LEU A 27 4.75 -8.19 10.73
C LEU A 27 3.93 -7.45 11.78
N ALA A 28 4.48 -6.36 12.32
CA ALA A 28 3.88 -5.63 13.41
C ALA A 28 2.46 -5.13 13.10
N ARG A 29 2.22 -4.66 11.86
CA ARG A 29 0.88 -4.25 11.42
C ARG A 29 -0.12 -5.40 11.50
N LEU A 30 0.28 -6.63 11.20
CA LEU A 30 -0.60 -7.80 11.29
C LEU A 30 -0.95 -8.12 12.75
N SER A 31 0.04 -8.04 13.65
CA SER A 31 -0.20 -8.22 15.09
C SER A 31 -1.16 -7.15 15.64
N VAL A 32 -1.02 -5.88 15.23
CA VAL A 32 -1.93 -4.81 15.65
C VAL A 32 -3.35 -5.04 15.13
N LEU A 33 -3.49 -5.42 13.87
CA LEU A 33 -4.79 -5.75 13.26
C LEU A 33 -5.46 -6.92 13.99
N GLN A 34 -4.70 -7.96 14.28
CA GLN A 34 -5.18 -9.14 15.00
C GLN A 34 -5.62 -8.78 16.42
N ALA A 35 -4.80 -8.03 17.15
CA ALA A 35 -5.12 -7.57 18.50
C ALA A 35 -6.39 -6.70 18.55
N ALA A 36 -6.65 -5.90 17.51
CA ALA A 36 -7.91 -5.17 17.40
C ALA A 36 -9.10 -6.13 17.27
N LEU A 37 -9.04 -7.11 16.37
CA LEU A 37 -10.13 -8.08 16.22
C LEU A 37 -10.36 -8.91 17.49
N GLU A 38 -9.29 -9.31 18.18
CA GLU A 38 -9.34 -10.04 19.46
C GLU A 38 -9.97 -9.22 20.60
N ARG A 39 -9.82 -7.89 20.57
CA ARG A 39 -10.51 -6.97 21.50
C ARG A 39 -12.01 -6.82 21.23
N GLY A 40 -12.53 -7.44 20.17
CA GLY A 40 -13.94 -7.45 19.83
C GLY A 40 -14.37 -6.40 18.80
N TYR A 41 -13.43 -5.69 18.16
CA TYR A 41 -13.78 -4.83 17.02
C TYR A 41 -14.26 -5.66 15.83
N GLU A 42 -15.36 -5.26 15.18
CA GLU A 42 -15.89 -5.98 14.02
C GLU A 42 -15.01 -5.87 12.78
N THR A 43 -14.29 -4.76 12.65
CA THR A 43 -13.42 -4.46 11.51
C THR A 43 -12.16 -3.75 11.99
N ALA A 44 -11.00 -4.24 11.56
CA ALA A 44 -9.70 -3.62 11.78
C ALA A 44 -9.13 -3.17 10.44
N ILE A 45 -8.60 -1.94 10.39
CA ILE A 45 -8.05 -1.33 9.17
C ILE A 45 -6.68 -0.78 9.50
N TRP A 46 -5.72 -1.09 8.64
CA TRP A 46 -4.40 -0.51 8.65
C TRP A 46 -4.28 0.47 7.48
N LEU A 47 -3.80 1.67 7.80
CA LEU A 47 -3.38 2.69 6.85
C LEU A 47 -1.96 3.09 7.21
N ASP A 48 -1.04 3.07 6.25
CA ASP A 48 0.29 3.64 6.46
C ASP A 48 0.18 5.15 6.79
N ALA A 49 1.16 5.70 7.52
CA ALA A 49 1.11 7.09 7.98
C ALA A 49 1.12 8.13 6.84
N ASP A 50 1.59 7.74 5.65
CA ASP A 50 1.59 8.53 4.42
C ASP A 50 0.44 8.15 3.47
N PHE A 51 -0.63 7.55 4.00
CA PHE A 51 -1.86 7.25 3.28
C PHE A 51 -2.87 8.39 3.42
N LEU A 52 -3.19 9.04 2.31
CA LEU A 52 -4.11 10.17 2.26
C LEU A 52 -5.48 9.74 1.73
N ILE A 53 -6.53 9.92 2.53
CA ILE A 53 -7.93 9.82 2.09
C ILE A 53 -8.40 11.20 1.64
N PHE A 54 -8.46 11.43 0.33
CA PHE A 54 -8.85 12.72 -0.24
C PHE A 54 -10.32 12.77 -0.71
N LYS A 55 -11.02 11.62 -0.75
CA LYS A 55 -12.49 11.54 -0.96
C LYS A 55 -13.17 10.75 0.17
N PRO A 56 -13.22 11.27 1.41
CA PRO A 56 -13.72 10.52 2.56
C PRO A 56 -15.18 10.05 2.40
N ALA A 57 -16.04 10.83 1.74
CA ALA A 57 -17.42 10.44 1.49
C ALA A 57 -17.55 9.22 0.53
N GLU A 58 -16.59 9.05 -0.38
CA GLU A 58 -16.55 7.97 -1.38
C GLU A 58 -15.63 6.80 -0.97
N PHE A 59 -14.83 6.97 0.10
CA PHE A 59 -13.97 5.91 0.65
C PHE A 59 -14.82 4.87 1.39
N LYS A 60 -15.49 4.00 0.63
CA LYS A 60 -16.36 2.94 1.12
C LYS A 60 -15.61 1.62 1.20
N LEU A 61 -15.63 1.00 2.39
CA LEU A 61 -15.03 -0.31 2.59
C LEU A 61 -15.82 -1.36 1.81
N PRO A 62 -15.16 -2.32 1.14
CA PRO A 62 -15.85 -3.40 0.44
C PRO A 62 -16.60 -4.29 1.42
N ASP A 63 -17.68 -4.92 0.96
CA ASP A 63 -18.43 -5.94 1.73
C ASP A 63 -17.77 -7.33 1.56
N GLN A 64 -16.59 -7.49 2.15
CA GLN A 64 -15.72 -8.67 2.07
C GLN A 64 -15.09 -8.98 3.44
N GLY A 65 -14.74 -10.24 3.71
CA GLY A 65 -14.08 -10.59 4.99
C GLY A 65 -12.72 -9.91 5.19
N TYR A 66 -12.03 -9.56 4.10
CA TYR A 66 -10.79 -8.79 4.10
C TYR A 66 -10.60 -8.08 2.75
N ALA A 67 -9.67 -7.13 2.69
CA ALA A 67 -9.23 -6.51 1.45
C ALA A 67 -7.79 -5.96 1.55
N VAL A 68 -7.07 -6.01 0.44
CA VAL A 68 -5.76 -5.35 0.25
C VAL A 68 -5.90 -4.14 -0.68
N GLY A 69 -4.92 -3.24 -0.71
CA GLY A 69 -4.95 -2.09 -1.63
C GLY A 69 -4.41 -2.42 -3.02
N ARG A 70 -4.75 -1.58 -4.01
CA ARG A 70 -4.33 -1.74 -5.42
C ARG A 70 -3.11 -0.88 -5.73
N GLU A 71 -2.07 -1.50 -6.27
CA GLU A 71 -0.93 -0.79 -6.85
C GLU A 71 -1.05 -0.75 -8.39
N VAL A 72 -1.14 0.45 -8.95
CA VAL A 72 -0.92 0.72 -10.38
C VAL A 72 0.32 1.60 -10.48
N TRP A 73 1.48 0.96 -10.64
CA TRP A 73 2.77 1.64 -10.59
C TRP A 73 3.28 1.97 -11.99
N VAL A 74 3.43 3.26 -12.29
CA VAL A 74 3.95 3.74 -13.58
C VAL A 74 5.40 4.20 -13.40
N GLN A 75 6.32 3.61 -14.16
CA GLN A 75 7.74 3.95 -14.12
C GLN A 75 8.40 3.77 -15.49
N HIS A 76 9.59 4.34 -15.67
CA HIS A 76 10.41 4.04 -16.84
C HIS A 76 11.06 2.65 -16.71
N ASP A 77 11.06 1.89 -17.80
CA ASP A 77 11.86 0.67 -17.92
C ASP A 77 13.34 0.98 -18.24
N LYS A 78 14.14 -0.08 -18.41
CA LYS A 78 15.58 0.05 -18.75
C LYS A 78 15.82 0.78 -20.08
N SER A 79 14.82 0.82 -20.96
CA SER A 79 14.86 1.50 -22.26
C SER A 79 14.20 2.89 -22.20
N ARG A 80 13.96 3.43 -21.00
CA ARG A 80 13.26 4.70 -20.74
C ARG A 80 11.83 4.77 -21.27
N LYS A 81 11.21 3.64 -21.60
CA LYS A 81 9.79 3.59 -21.98
C LYS A 81 8.92 3.52 -20.73
N LEU A 82 7.78 4.20 -20.75
CA LEU A 82 6.81 4.07 -19.67
C LEU A 82 6.25 2.66 -19.65
N LYS A 83 6.26 2.05 -18.46
CA LYS A 83 5.70 0.74 -18.18
C LYS A 83 4.81 0.82 -16.96
N VAL A 84 3.70 0.10 -17.03
CA VAL A 84 2.72 -0.03 -15.93
C VAL A 84 2.86 -1.41 -15.31
N TYR A 85 2.87 -1.45 -13.98
CA TYR A 85 2.83 -2.66 -13.19
C TYR A 85 1.57 -2.65 -12.33
N LYS A 86 0.71 -3.65 -12.49
CA LYS A 86 -0.50 -3.81 -11.67
C LYS A 86 -0.27 -4.92 -10.64
N LYS A 87 -0.36 -4.58 -9.36
CA LYS A 87 -0.10 -5.46 -8.21
C LYS A 87 -1.05 -5.13 -7.06
N VAL A 88 -0.79 -5.68 -5.88
CA VAL A 88 -1.46 -5.29 -4.63
C VAL A 88 -0.43 -4.78 -3.62
N HIS A 89 -0.86 -3.95 -2.67
CA HIS A 89 0.00 -3.40 -1.63
C HIS A 89 -0.61 -3.57 -0.22
N ASN A 90 0.23 -3.46 0.81
CA ASN A 90 -0.15 -3.54 2.22
C ASN A 90 -0.23 -2.19 2.94
N ALA A 91 -0.08 -1.07 2.22
CA ALA A 91 -0.31 0.27 2.77
C ALA A 91 -1.78 0.54 3.14
N PHE A 92 -2.69 -0.27 2.60
CA PHE A 92 -4.07 -0.44 3.04
C PHE A 92 -4.29 -1.93 3.29
N LEU A 93 -4.75 -2.28 4.48
CA LEU A 93 -5.26 -3.61 4.80
C LEU A 93 -6.55 -3.46 5.59
N MET A 94 -7.52 -4.31 5.30
CA MET A 94 -8.79 -4.32 6.01
C MET A 94 -9.21 -5.76 6.28
N PHE A 95 -9.65 -6.03 7.50
CA PHE A 95 -10.02 -7.35 7.98
C PHE A 95 -11.26 -7.24 8.86
N ARG A 96 -12.25 -8.12 8.66
CA ARG A 96 -13.40 -8.27 9.56
C ARG A 96 -13.19 -9.44 10.52
N LYS A 97 -13.95 -9.44 11.61
CA LYS A 97 -14.05 -10.60 12.49
C LYS A 97 -14.37 -11.86 11.67
N GLU A 98 -13.86 -13.01 12.10
CA GLU A 98 -14.11 -14.34 11.52
C GLU A 98 -13.51 -14.57 10.12
N ASN A 99 -12.70 -13.64 9.59
CA ASN A 99 -11.86 -13.93 8.43
C ASN A 99 -10.72 -14.89 8.82
N SER A 100 -10.37 -15.81 7.93
CA SER A 100 -9.23 -16.73 8.12
C SER A 100 -7.92 -16.25 7.47
N PHE A 101 -7.98 -15.19 6.66
CA PHE A 101 -6.84 -14.76 5.86
C PHE A 101 -5.78 -14.06 6.71
N LEU A 102 -6.16 -13.31 7.75
CA LEU A 102 -5.20 -12.61 8.61
C LEU A 102 -4.24 -13.57 9.31
N ASP A 103 -4.79 -14.61 9.95
CA ASP A 103 -4.00 -15.63 10.65
C ASP A 103 -3.10 -16.39 9.67
N PHE A 104 -3.67 -16.82 8.53
CA PHE A 104 -2.91 -17.45 7.46
C PHE A 104 -1.75 -16.57 6.95
N TYR A 105 -2.02 -15.28 6.71
CA TYR A 105 -1.03 -14.36 6.18
C TYR A 105 0.10 -14.14 7.19
N ARG A 106 -0.24 -13.90 8.46
CA ARG A 106 0.73 -13.71 9.53
C ARG A 106 1.58 -14.96 9.74
N GLU A 107 0.98 -16.13 9.90
CA GLU A 107 1.72 -17.39 10.09
C GLU A 107 2.65 -17.67 8.89
N THR A 108 2.16 -17.44 7.67
CA THR A 108 2.96 -17.62 6.46
C THR A 108 4.14 -16.65 6.41
N ALA A 109 3.93 -15.37 6.75
CA ALA A 109 4.97 -14.37 6.81
C ALA A 109 6.05 -14.73 7.85
N GLU A 110 5.65 -15.13 9.06
CA GLU A 110 6.56 -15.57 10.11
C GLU A 110 7.36 -16.79 9.67
N ARG A 111 6.71 -17.82 9.11
CA ARG A 111 7.38 -19.03 8.61
C ARG A 111 8.40 -18.72 7.52
N LEU A 112 8.05 -17.86 6.57
CA LEU A 112 8.96 -17.44 5.49
C LEU A 112 10.17 -16.69 6.06
N LEU A 113 9.98 -15.85 7.06
CA LEU A 113 11.09 -15.17 7.73
C LEU A 113 11.97 -16.16 8.47
N VAL A 114 11.41 -17.11 9.22
CA VAL A 114 12.19 -18.15 9.91
C VAL A 114 13.03 -18.95 8.92
N GLN A 115 12.43 -19.42 7.83
CA GLN A 115 13.08 -20.29 6.84
C GLN A 115 14.09 -19.58 5.94
N ASN A 116 13.93 -18.28 5.71
CA ASN A 116 14.81 -17.54 4.81
C ASN A 116 16.23 -17.41 5.39
N SER A 117 17.23 -17.90 4.66
CA SER A 117 18.66 -17.75 4.95
C SER A 117 19.38 -16.80 4.00
N GLY A 118 18.68 -16.31 2.96
CA GLY A 118 19.24 -15.42 1.94
C GLY A 118 18.93 -13.94 2.16
N PRO A 119 19.30 -13.08 1.19
CA PRO A 119 18.96 -11.65 1.23
C PRO A 119 17.45 -11.43 1.32
N MET A 120 17.02 -10.55 2.24
CA MET A 120 15.61 -10.19 2.40
C MET A 120 15.33 -8.83 1.77
N PRO A 121 14.64 -8.77 0.62
CA PRO A 121 14.23 -7.49 0.07
C PRO A 121 13.21 -6.81 1.01
N PRO A 122 13.17 -5.47 1.09
CA PRO A 122 12.24 -4.71 1.92
C PRO A 122 10.76 -5.13 1.82
N GLN A 123 10.36 -5.62 0.65
CA GLN A 123 8.97 -5.98 0.33
C GLN A 123 8.66 -7.47 0.56
N PHE A 124 9.56 -8.22 1.18
CA PHE A 124 9.56 -9.69 1.17
C PHE A 124 8.23 -10.30 1.63
N ILE A 125 7.80 -9.98 2.86
CA ILE A 125 6.54 -10.47 3.43
C ILE A 125 5.37 -9.50 3.26
N GLY A 126 5.62 -8.27 2.83
CA GLY A 126 4.59 -7.28 2.48
C GLY A 126 4.10 -7.45 1.04
N PRO A 127 4.27 -6.42 0.18
CA PRO A 127 3.70 -6.43 -1.18
C PRO A 127 4.12 -7.60 -2.06
N LYS A 128 5.35 -8.13 -1.91
CA LYS A 128 5.83 -9.24 -2.75
C LYS A 128 5.08 -10.54 -2.44
N LEU A 129 4.90 -10.86 -1.16
CA LEU A 129 4.12 -12.01 -0.72
C LEU A 129 2.64 -11.85 -1.08
N LEU A 130 2.04 -10.69 -0.79
CA LEU A 130 0.63 -10.43 -1.12
C LEU A 130 0.37 -10.50 -2.64
N THR A 131 1.27 -9.98 -3.46
CA THR A 131 1.16 -10.10 -4.91
C THR A 131 1.27 -11.55 -5.37
N ALA A 132 2.18 -12.34 -4.79
CA ALA A 132 2.27 -13.76 -5.10
C ALA A 132 0.98 -14.51 -4.72
N LEU A 133 0.41 -14.23 -3.54
CA LEU A 133 -0.86 -14.78 -3.10
C LEU A 133 -2.03 -14.34 -4.01
N HIS A 134 -2.09 -13.07 -4.38
CA HIS A 134 -3.11 -12.53 -5.29
C HIS A 134 -3.06 -13.18 -6.67
N ASN A 135 -1.88 -13.43 -7.21
CA ASN A 135 -1.74 -14.08 -8.51
C ASN A 135 -2.24 -15.54 -8.53
N VAL A 136 -2.30 -16.20 -7.37
CA VAL A 136 -2.75 -17.60 -7.26
C VAL A 136 -4.21 -17.69 -6.80
N ALA A 137 -4.59 -16.90 -5.80
CA ALA A 137 -5.87 -17.02 -5.11
C ALA A 137 -6.84 -15.85 -5.38
N VAL A 138 -6.41 -14.84 -6.14
CA VAL A 138 -7.21 -13.65 -6.47
C VAL A 138 -7.80 -12.99 -5.21
N LEU A 139 -6.91 -12.49 -4.34
CA LEU A 139 -7.31 -11.80 -3.11
C LEU A 139 -8.32 -10.66 -3.40
N PRO A 140 -9.32 -10.42 -2.54
CA PRO A 140 -10.17 -9.23 -2.60
C PRO A 140 -9.33 -7.95 -2.52
N VAL A 141 -9.56 -7.02 -3.44
CA VAL A 141 -8.82 -5.76 -3.55
C VAL A 141 -9.77 -4.58 -3.45
N MET A 142 -9.42 -3.60 -2.61
CA MET A 142 -10.05 -2.30 -2.62
C MET A 142 -9.39 -1.43 -3.70
N GLU A 143 -9.93 -1.48 -4.92
CA GLU A 143 -9.37 -0.78 -6.09
C GLU A 143 -9.32 0.75 -5.91
N SER A 144 -10.10 1.32 -4.98
CA SER A 144 -10.12 2.76 -4.69
C SER A 144 -9.10 3.20 -3.62
N ALA A 145 -8.39 2.24 -3.00
CA ALA A 145 -7.26 2.45 -2.12
C ALA A 145 -5.97 2.21 -2.92
N GLY A 146 -5.42 3.30 -3.46
CA GLY A 146 -4.34 3.26 -4.44
C GLY A 146 -2.94 3.53 -3.90
N MET A 147 -1.99 3.65 -4.81
CA MET A 147 -0.63 4.08 -4.56
C MET A 147 -0.14 4.93 -5.73
N LEU A 148 0.49 6.07 -5.47
CA LEU A 148 0.96 7.00 -6.50
C LEU A 148 2.47 6.86 -6.69
N SER A 149 2.90 6.56 -7.91
CA SER A 149 4.33 6.56 -8.26
C SER A 149 4.87 7.97 -8.47
N PRO A 150 6.19 8.20 -8.35
CA PRO A 150 6.80 9.52 -8.58
C PRO A 150 6.44 10.18 -9.90
N LEU A 151 6.33 9.40 -10.99
CA LEU A 151 5.94 9.94 -12.29
C LEU A 151 4.48 10.39 -12.31
N VAL A 152 3.58 9.62 -11.69
CA VAL A 152 2.17 9.99 -11.58
C VAL A 152 2.02 11.23 -10.71
N ILE A 153 2.74 11.31 -9.58
CA ILE A 153 2.77 12.50 -8.73
C ILE A 153 3.14 13.74 -9.54
N LYS A 154 4.25 13.68 -10.30
CA LYS A 154 4.70 14.81 -11.13
C LYS A 154 3.69 15.23 -12.19
N ASP A 155 3.04 14.28 -12.85
CA ASP A 155 2.00 14.58 -13.84
C ASP A 155 0.75 15.16 -13.17
N VAL A 156 0.38 14.70 -11.97
CA VAL A 156 -0.70 15.31 -11.19
C VAL A 156 -0.39 16.78 -10.88
N LEU A 157 0.82 17.09 -10.42
CA LEU A 157 1.22 18.47 -10.14
C LEU A 157 1.25 19.36 -11.39
N LYS A 158 1.59 18.80 -12.55
CA LYS A 158 1.57 19.51 -13.84
C LYS A 158 0.16 19.72 -14.41
N GLY A 159 -0.84 19.01 -13.90
CA GLY A 159 -2.19 19.05 -14.46
C GLY A 159 -2.46 18.04 -15.58
N GLY A 160 -1.56 17.07 -15.79
CA GLY A 160 -1.71 16.02 -16.80
C GLY A 160 -0.35 15.44 -17.24
N GLY A 161 -0.40 14.37 -18.02
CA GLY A 161 0.78 13.76 -18.63
C GLY A 161 0.63 12.27 -18.86
N ASP A 162 1.56 11.70 -19.65
CA ASP A 162 1.50 10.31 -20.09
C ASP A 162 1.48 9.32 -18.92
N ALA A 163 2.19 9.59 -17.81
CA ALA A 163 2.20 8.68 -16.67
C ALA A 163 0.85 8.69 -15.94
N LEU A 164 0.23 9.86 -15.78
CA LEU A 164 -1.12 9.95 -15.23
C LEU A 164 -2.16 9.28 -16.15
N SER A 165 -2.10 9.51 -17.46
CA SER A 165 -3.00 8.85 -18.40
C SER A 165 -2.85 7.33 -18.35
N ARG A 166 -1.62 6.81 -18.29
CA ARG A 166 -1.36 5.37 -18.14
C ARG A 166 -1.87 4.82 -16.82
N PHE A 167 -1.69 5.54 -15.71
CA PHE A 167 -2.23 5.17 -14.41
C PHE A 167 -3.75 5.03 -14.50
N VAL A 168 -4.42 6.05 -15.01
CA VAL A 168 -5.89 6.13 -15.06
C VAL A 168 -6.52 5.06 -15.96
N VAL A 169 -5.90 4.78 -17.12
CA VAL A 169 -6.37 3.73 -18.04
C VAL A 169 -6.20 2.32 -17.46
N ASN A 170 -5.22 2.11 -16.57
CA ASN A 170 -4.94 0.80 -15.97
C ASN A 170 -5.58 0.60 -14.58
N SER A 171 -6.20 1.65 -14.03
CA SER A 171 -7.00 1.59 -12.81
C SER A 171 -8.42 1.19 -13.14
N ASP A 172 -8.97 0.20 -12.45
CA ASP A 172 -10.33 -0.31 -12.71
C ASP A 172 -11.38 0.74 -12.34
N GLN A 173 -11.12 1.50 -11.27
CA GLN A 173 -11.98 2.58 -10.82
C GLN A 173 -11.18 3.80 -10.33
N PRO A 174 -11.83 4.96 -10.23
CA PRO A 174 -11.40 6.09 -9.42
C PRO A 174 -10.76 5.72 -8.07
N ILE A 175 -9.55 6.21 -7.81
CA ILE A 175 -9.00 6.17 -6.45
C ILE A 175 -9.62 7.28 -5.60
N THR A 176 -9.86 6.95 -4.34
CA THR A 176 -10.44 7.85 -3.32
C THR A 176 -9.47 8.14 -2.18
N ALA A 177 -8.43 7.31 -2.10
CA ALA A 177 -7.31 7.45 -1.20
C ALA A 177 -6.07 6.83 -1.82
N ALA A 178 -4.89 7.27 -1.40
CA ALA A 178 -3.65 6.67 -1.87
C ALA A 178 -2.53 6.73 -0.84
N ASN A 179 -1.66 5.73 -0.86
CA ASN A 179 -0.32 5.86 -0.30
C ASN A 179 0.50 6.82 -1.18
N LEU A 180 1.07 7.86 -0.57
CA LEU A 180 1.83 8.89 -1.28
C LEU A 180 3.33 8.58 -1.40
N CYS A 181 3.76 7.40 -0.94
CA CYS A 181 5.13 6.91 -0.99
C CYS A 181 6.14 7.94 -0.46
N SER A 182 6.07 8.25 0.83
CA SER A 182 7.03 9.15 1.51
C SER A 182 8.49 8.69 1.35
N SER A 183 8.73 7.42 1.07
CA SER A 183 10.04 6.89 0.69
C SER A 183 10.60 7.52 -0.58
N CYS A 184 9.75 7.94 -1.52
CA CYS A 184 10.14 8.68 -2.72
C CYS A 184 10.69 10.08 -2.42
N CYS A 185 10.27 10.69 -1.30
CA CYS A 185 10.91 11.90 -0.81
C CYS A 185 12.30 11.64 -0.27
N ARG A 186 12.47 10.52 0.45
CA ARG A 186 13.78 10.10 0.98
C ARG A 186 14.76 9.71 -0.12
N SER A 187 14.29 9.16 -1.24
CA SER A 187 15.12 8.86 -2.42
C SER A 187 15.37 10.06 -3.33
N GLY A 188 14.74 11.21 -3.08
CA GLY A 188 14.88 12.43 -3.88
C GLY A 188 14.13 12.39 -5.22
N GLU A 189 13.25 11.40 -5.44
CA GLU A 189 12.45 11.29 -6.65
C GLU A 189 11.32 12.34 -6.69
N VAL A 190 10.82 12.74 -5.52
CA VAL A 190 9.83 13.80 -5.29
C VAL A 190 10.30 14.67 -4.13
N SER A 191 10.35 15.98 -4.26
CA SER A 191 10.71 16.89 -3.16
C SER A 191 9.60 16.99 -2.10
N SER A 192 9.94 17.42 -0.88
CA SER A 192 8.95 17.68 0.17
C SER A 192 7.92 18.73 -0.26
N GLN A 193 8.35 19.76 -1.00
CA GLN A 193 7.47 20.81 -1.53
C GLN A 193 6.50 20.26 -2.59
N GLU A 194 6.96 19.37 -3.48
CA GLU A 194 6.08 18.66 -4.42
C GLU A 194 5.06 17.80 -3.68
N MET A 195 5.45 17.15 -2.58
CA MET A 195 4.55 16.32 -1.77
C MET A 195 3.48 17.16 -1.05
N GLU A 196 3.85 18.30 -0.46
CA GLU A 196 2.90 19.24 0.14
C GLU A 196 1.91 19.75 -0.90
N HIS A 197 2.40 20.16 -2.07
CA HIS A 197 1.54 20.63 -3.16
C HIS A 197 0.61 19.52 -3.69
N LEU A 198 1.08 18.27 -3.71
CA LEU A 198 0.27 17.12 -4.08
C LEU A 198 -0.89 16.94 -3.09
N ILE A 199 -0.61 16.95 -1.79
CA ILE A 199 -1.61 16.81 -0.74
C ILE A 199 -2.67 17.91 -0.89
N GLU A 200 -2.25 19.17 -1.02
CA GLU A 200 -3.18 20.29 -1.21
C GLU A 200 -4.06 20.11 -2.45
N ARG A 201 -3.46 19.70 -3.56
CA ARG A 201 -4.17 19.51 -4.83
C ARG A 201 -5.20 18.38 -4.72
N LEU A 202 -4.83 17.24 -4.13
CA LEU A 202 -5.73 16.11 -3.95
C LEU A 202 -6.90 16.46 -3.02
N LEU A 203 -6.67 17.27 -1.98
CA LEU A 203 -7.72 17.69 -1.06
C LEU A 203 -8.66 18.75 -1.65
N LYS A 204 -8.15 19.67 -2.47
CA LYS A 204 -8.97 20.72 -3.13
C LYS A 204 -9.73 20.20 -4.34
N GLU A 205 -9.10 19.36 -5.14
CA GLU A 205 -9.63 18.87 -6.41
C GLU A 205 -9.55 17.33 -6.49
N PRO A 206 -10.25 16.60 -5.60
CA PRO A 206 -10.12 15.15 -5.54
C PRO A 206 -10.60 14.43 -6.82
N GLY A 207 -11.42 15.09 -7.64
CA GLY A 207 -11.84 14.62 -8.96
C GLY A 207 -10.75 14.72 -10.04
N PHE A 208 -9.63 15.39 -9.78
CA PHE A 208 -8.59 15.66 -10.76
C PHE A 208 -8.01 14.37 -11.37
N ILE A 209 -7.73 13.36 -10.54
CA ILE A 209 -7.24 12.04 -11.02
C ILE A 209 -8.30 11.34 -11.90
N LEU A 210 -9.59 11.67 -11.72
CA LEU A 210 -10.70 11.01 -12.42
C LEU A 210 -10.94 11.62 -13.80
N ASN A 211 -10.77 12.93 -13.91
CA ASN A 211 -11.00 13.68 -15.14
C ASN A 211 -9.98 13.37 -16.24
N ALA A 212 -8.84 12.77 -15.90
CA ALA A 212 -7.85 12.30 -16.86
C ALA A 212 -8.29 11.06 -17.67
N ARG A 213 -9.49 10.47 -17.42
CA ARG A 213 -10.09 9.46 -18.33
C ARG A 213 -10.61 10.07 -19.64
N GLY A 214 -10.79 11.39 -19.71
CA GLY A 214 -11.39 12.09 -20.86
C GLY A 214 -10.43 12.95 -21.67
N LEU A 215 -9.11 12.83 -21.44
CA LEU A 215 -8.04 13.48 -22.24
C LEU A 215 -7.41 12.48 -23.21
#